data_AF-A0A1V5ZEY9-F1
#
_entry.id   AF-A0A1V5ZEY9-F1
#
_cell.length_a   1.000
_cell.length_b   1.000
_cell.length_c   1.000
_cell.angle_alpha   90.00
_cell.angle_beta   90.00
_cell.angle_gamma   90.00
#
_symmetry.space_group_name_H-M   'P 1'
#
loop_
_entity.id
_entity.type
_entity.pdbx_description
1 polymer ?
#
loop_
_entity_poly.entity_id
_entity_poly.type
_entity_poly.pdbx_seq_one_letter_code
_entity_poly.pdbx_strand_id
1 'polypeptide(L)'
;MTRIRLQIEDPAMRITLAVMLKAAGHEVIADTPQITIADNAEAAIKAAASGPSLLLAAASGIGEAVEAMKHGVYGYIFVPLQPGEAALMVERAAGAVRGEQETPHGKTNLKEVERRHILHVLRQCRGNRVKAATLLGIGRNTLWRKLRQFSITEDDDG
;
A
#
# COMPACT_ATOMS: atom_id res chain seq x y z
N MET A 1 -1.29 8.97 -19.05
CA MET A 1 -2.53 8.19 -19.29
C MET A 1 -2.18 6.71 -19.32
N THR A 2 -2.83 5.92 -18.47
CA THR A 2 -2.54 4.48 -18.30
C THR A 2 -3.80 3.67 -18.54
N ARG A 3 -3.67 2.53 -19.20
CA ARG A 3 -4.79 1.61 -19.50
C ARG A 3 -4.92 0.55 -18.40
N ILE A 4 -6.07 0.52 -17.72
CA ILE A 4 -6.27 -0.25 -16.47
C ILE A 4 -7.43 -1.22 -16.65
N ARG A 5 -7.24 -2.48 -16.26
CA ARG A 5 -8.33 -3.47 -16.11
C ARG A 5 -8.70 -3.60 -14.63
N LEU A 6 -9.99 -3.63 -14.33
CA LEU A 6 -10.51 -3.88 -12.99
C LEU A 6 -11.10 -5.29 -12.91
N GLN A 7 -10.48 -6.15 -12.10
CA GLN A 7 -10.97 -7.48 -11.72
C GLN A 7 -11.53 -7.43 -10.30
N ILE A 8 -12.67 -6.77 -10.15
CA ILE A 8 -13.31 -6.53 -8.85
C ILE A 8 -14.72 -7.12 -8.93
N GLU A 9 -15.05 -8.00 -7.99
CA GLU A 9 -16.35 -8.65 -7.86
C GLU A 9 -17.41 -7.69 -7.32
N ASP A 10 -17.06 -6.86 -6.32
CA ASP A 10 -17.96 -5.85 -5.78
C ASP A 10 -18.30 -4.77 -6.84
N PRO A 11 -19.56 -4.69 -7.31
CA PRO A 11 -19.96 -3.74 -8.35
C PRO A 11 -19.82 -2.28 -7.91
N ALA A 12 -20.09 -1.97 -6.64
CA ALA A 12 -20.03 -0.61 -6.12
C ALA A 12 -18.59 -0.13 -6.01
N MET A 13 -17.69 -0.99 -5.50
CA MET A 13 -16.26 -0.72 -5.46
C MET A 13 -15.69 -0.54 -6.86
N ARG A 14 -16.06 -1.42 -7.81
CA ARG A 14 -15.62 -1.35 -9.20
C ARG A 14 -16.01 -0.04 -9.87
N ILE A 15 -17.25 0.42 -9.68
CA ILE A 15 -17.74 1.70 -10.22
C ILE A 15 -16.98 2.86 -9.58
N THR A 16 -16.85 2.87 -8.25
CA THR A 16 -16.17 3.95 -7.50
C THR A 16 -14.73 4.12 -7.98
N LEU A 17 -13.98 3.03 -8.03
CA LEU A 17 -12.59 3.04 -8.47
C LEU A 17 -12.47 3.45 -9.95
N ALA A 18 -13.39 2.98 -10.81
CA ALA A 18 -13.40 3.38 -12.22
C ALA A 18 -13.61 4.89 -12.39
N VAL A 19 -14.50 5.51 -11.61
CA VAL A 19 -14.73 6.96 -11.63
C VAL A 19 -13.49 7.71 -11.15
N MET A 20 -12.89 7.28 -10.04
CA MET A 20 -11.68 7.91 -9.51
C MET A 20 -10.51 7.87 -10.50
N LEU A 21 -10.27 6.72 -11.13
CA LEU A 21 -9.18 6.55 -12.10
C LEU A 21 -9.42 7.36 -13.38
N LYS A 22 -10.65 7.42 -13.87
CA LYS A 22 -11.02 8.27 -15.02
C LYS A 22 -10.84 9.75 -14.72
N ALA A 23 -11.24 10.20 -13.53
CA ALA A 23 -11.04 11.58 -13.09
C ALA A 23 -9.54 11.95 -12.99
N ALA A 24 -8.68 10.98 -12.67
CA ALA A 24 -7.22 11.13 -12.68
C ALA A 24 -6.58 11.03 -14.08
N GLY A 25 -7.36 10.86 -15.15
CA GLY A 25 -6.85 10.81 -16.53
C GLY A 25 -6.32 9.44 -16.97
N HIS A 26 -6.73 8.36 -16.28
CA HIS A 26 -6.50 6.99 -16.72
C HIS A 26 -7.72 6.41 -17.43
N GLU A 27 -7.50 5.36 -18.22
CA GLU A 27 -8.55 4.68 -18.96
C GLU A 27 -8.85 3.32 -18.35
N VAL A 28 -10.12 3.00 -18.14
CA VAL A 28 -10.55 1.68 -17.65
C VAL A 28 -11.06 0.87 -18.83
N ILE A 29 -10.35 -0.21 -19.17
CA ILE A 29 -10.59 -1.01 -20.38
C ILE A 29 -10.67 -2.51 -20.07
N ALA A 30 -11.37 -3.23 -20.95
CA ALA A 30 -11.48 -4.69 -20.85
C ALA A 30 -10.25 -5.40 -21.43
N ASP A 31 -9.67 -4.94 -22.55
CA ASP A 31 -8.64 -5.68 -23.30
C ASP A 31 -7.29 -4.97 -23.34
N THR A 32 -6.19 -5.73 -23.37
CA THR A 32 -4.81 -5.20 -23.45
C THR A 32 -4.45 -4.15 -22.37
N PRO A 33 -4.73 -4.40 -21.08
CA PRO A 33 -4.37 -3.45 -20.04
C PRO A 33 -2.85 -3.34 -19.85
N GLN A 34 -2.40 -2.18 -19.39
CA GLN A 34 -1.04 -1.99 -18.87
C GLN A 34 -0.94 -2.39 -17.40
N ILE A 35 -2.03 -2.23 -16.64
CA ILE A 35 -2.11 -2.59 -15.22
C ILE A 35 -3.45 -3.28 -14.95
N THR A 36 -3.43 -4.29 -14.08
CA THR A 36 -4.66 -4.89 -13.56
C THR A 36 -4.81 -4.61 -12.07
N ILE A 37 -5.99 -4.15 -11.64
CA ILE A 37 -6.32 -4.03 -10.21
C ILE A 37 -7.33 -5.13 -9.88
N ALA A 38 -7.03 -5.94 -8.86
CA ALA A 38 -7.88 -7.03 -8.40
C ALA A 38 -8.26 -6.85 -6.92
N ASP A 39 -9.39 -7.41 -6.50
CA ASP A 39 -9.86 -7.37 -5.11
C ASP A 39 -9.51 -8.60 -4.26
N ASN A 40 -8.87 -9.60 -4.88
CA ASN A 40 -8.40 -10.81 -4.23
C ASN A 40 -7.00 -11.21 -4.73
N ALA A 41 -6.27 -11.93 -3.88
CA ALA A 41 -4.87 -12.27 -4.13
C ALA A 41 -4.70 -13.21 -5.34
N GLU A 42 -5.59 -14.18 -5.52
CA GLU A 42 -5.49 -15.15 -6.63
C GLU A 42 -5.54 -14.44 -7.99
N ALA A 43 -6.53 -13.56 -8.18
CA ALA A 43 -6.65 -12.76 -9.40
C ALA A 43 -5.45 -11.82 -9.59
N ALA A 44 -4.97 -11.17 -8.52
CA ALA A 44 -3.81 -10.29 -8.59
C ALA A 44 -2.54 -11.04 -9.03
N ILE A 45 -2.28 -12.23 -8.45
CA ILE A 45 -1.11 -13.07 -8.77
C ILE A 45 -1.20 -13.57 -10.21
N LYS A 46 -2.39 -14.03 -10.64
CA LYS A 46 -2.60 -14.45 -12.04
C LYS A 46 -2.34 -13.32 -13.02
N ALA A 47 -2.78 -12.10 -12.69
CA ALA A 47 -2.54 -10.93 -13.52
C ALA A 47 -1.05 -10.52 -13.57
N ALA A 48 -0.30 -10.72 -12.47
CA ALA A 48 1.12 -10.39 -12.37
C ALA A 48 1.98 -11.10 -13.45
N ALA A 49 1.55 -12.27 -13.92
CA ALA A 49 2.23 -13.02 -14.97
C ALA A 49 2.21 -12.32 -16.35
N SER A 50 1.27 -11.40 -16.57
CA SER A 50 1.07 -10.71 -17.87
C SER A 50 1.44 -9.22 -17.83
N GLY A 51 1.67 -8.66 -16.64
CA GLY A 51 2.01 -7.26 -16.42
C GLY A 51 1.80 -6.86 -14.96
N PRO A 52 2.10 -5.61 -14.58
CA PRO A 52 1.92 -5.15 -13.21
C PRO A 52 0.49 -5.32 -12.72
N SER A 53 0.34 -5.84 -11.50
CA SER A 53 -0.94 -5.97 -10.83
C SER A 53 -0.95 -5.30 -9.45
N LEU A 54 -2.09 -4.74 -9.09
CA LEU A 54 -2.36 -4.14 -7.78
C LEU A 54 -3.48 -4.91 -7.10
N LEU A 55 -3.36 -5.14 -5.80
CA LEU A 55 -4.39 -5.78 -4.97
C LEU A 55 -5.13 -4.75 -4.11
N LEU A 56 -6.45 -4.78 -4.05
CA LEU A 56 -7.19 -4.07 -3.02
C LEU A 56 -7.06 -4.84 -1.70
N ALA A 57 -6.71 -4.15 -0.62
CA ALA A 57 -6.52 -4.77 0.69
C ALA A 57 -7.18 -3.96 1.80
N ALA A 58 -7.93 -4.65 2.66
CA ALA A 58 -8.38 -4.11 3.94
C ALA A 58 -7.31 -4.32 5.03
N ALA A 59 -7.48 -3.69 6.19
CA ALA A 59 -6.58 -3.84 7.35
C ALA A 59 -6.31 -5.30 7.74
N SER A 60 -7.34 -6.16 7.66
CA SER A 60 -7.22 -7.60 7.95
C SER A 60 -6.48 -8.39 6.87
N GLY A 61 -6.42 -7.88 5.63
CA GLY A 61 -5.83 -8.53 4.46
C GLY A 61 -4.39 -8.13 4.16
N ILE A 62 -3.75 -7.29 4.98
CA ILE A 62 -2.38 -6.81 4.72
C ILE A 62 -1.38 -7.97 4.62
N GLY A 63 -1.51 -8.98 5.48
CA GLY A 63 -0.62 -10.14 5.46
C GLY A 63 -0.71 -10.91 4.14
N GLU A 64 -1.93 -11.14 3.65
CA GLU A 64 -2.19 -11.76 2.35
C GLU A 64 -1.65 -10.90 1.20
N ALA A 65 -1.81 -9.57 1.27
CA ALA A 65 -1.29 -8.67 0.26
C ALA A 65 0.24 -8.68 0.18
N VAL A 66 0.92 -8.70 1.33
CA VAL A 66 2.39 -8.81 1.40
C VAL A 66 2.85 -10.16 0.87
N GLU A 67 2.12 -11.25 1.17
CA GLU A 67 2.45 -12.56 0.62
C GLU A 67 2.28 -12.59 -0.90
N ALA A 68 1.18 -12.03 -1.43
CA ALA A 68 0.94 -11.93 -2.86
C ALA A 68 2.04 -11.15 -3.59
N MET A 69 2.66 -10.15 -2.94
CA MET A 69 3.80 -9.42 -3.51
C MET A 69 5.03 -10.31 -3.72
N LYS A 70 5.26 -11.33 -2.88
CA LYS A 70 6.35 -12.31 -3.11
C LYS A 70 6.12 -13.15 -4.37
N HIS A 71 4.88 -13.21 -4.85
CA HIS A 71 4.47 -13.88 -6.08
C HIS A 71 4.35 -12.94 -7.29
N GLY A 72 4.91 -11.72 -7.20
CA GLY A 72 5.03 -10.80 -8.33
C GLY A 72 3.94 -9.73 -8.42
N VAL A 73 2.98 -9.71 -7.50
CA VAL A 73 2.04 -8.58 -7.37
C VAL A 73 2.85 -7.32 -7.05
N TYR A 74 2.61 -6.24 -7.79
CA TYR A 74 3.42 -5.03 -7.68
C TYR A 74 3.22 -4.33 -6.33
N GLY A 75 1.98 -4.29 -5.85
CA GLY A 75 1.62 -3.67 -4.57
C GLY A 75 0.14 -3.78 -4.28
N TYR A 76 -0.30 -3.06 -3.26
CA TYR A 76 -1.71 -3.02 -2.86
C TYR A 76 -2.21 -1.60 -2.62
N ILE A 77 -3.53 -1.41 -2.77
CA ILE A 77 -4.26 -0.18 -2.48
C ILE A 77 -5.12 -0.45 -1.25
N PHE A 78 -5.09 0.44 -0.26
CA PHE A 78 -5.84 0.23 0.96
C PHE A 78 -7.32 0.58 0.78
N VAL A 79 -8.20 -0.22 1.39
CA VAL A 79 -9.64 0.05 1.45
C VAL A 79 -10.01 0.37 2.91
N PRO A 80 -10.74 1.47 3.18
CA PRO A 80 -11.44 2.35 2.25
C PRO A 80 -10.53 3.29 1.44
N LEU A 81 -10.82 3.39 0.13
CA LEU A 81 -10.04 4.17 -0.84
C LEU A 81 -9.97 5.65 -0.45
N GLN A 82 -8.76 6.20 -0.36
CA GLN A 82 -8.56 7.64 -0.20
C GLN A 82 -8.43 8.34 -1.56
N PRO A 83 -8.86 9.61 -1.68
CA PRO A 83 -8.69 10.37 -2.91
C PRO A 83 -7.22 10.42 -3.38
N GLY A 84 -6.96 10.07 -4.64
CA GLY A 84 -5.63 10.09 -5.25
C GLY A 84 -4.74 8.87 -4.95
N GLU A 85 -5.06 8.04 -3.96
CA GLU A 85 -4.25 6.87 -3.60
C GLU A 85 -4.15 5.86 -4.75
N ALA A 86 -5.30 5.50 -5.34
CA ALA A 86 -5.35 4.56 -6.45
C ALA A 86 -4.58 5.08 -7.68
N ALA A 87 -4.69 6.38 -7.99
CA ALA A 87 -3.98 6.99 -9.10
C ALA A 87 -2.47 6.97 -8.87
N LEU A 88 -2.01 7.35 -7.68
CA LEU A 88 -0.59 7.29 -7.32
C LEU A 88 -0.02 5.87 -7.46
N MET A 89 -0.75 4.86 -7.00
CA MET A 89 -0.30 3.46 -7.10
C MET A 89 -0.26 2.97 -8.55
N VAL A 90 -1.21 3.40 -9.38
CA VAL A 90 -1.22 3.14 -10.83
C VAL A 90 -0.03 3.81 -11.52
N GLU A 91 0.27 5.06 -11.20
CA GLU A 91 1.42 5.77 -11.78
C GLU A 91 2.74 5.08 -11.44
N ARG A 92 2.91 4.65 -10.18
CA ARG A 92 4.09 3.89 -9.74
C ARG A 92 4.22 2.55 -10.47
N ALA A 93 3.14 1.77 -10.52
CA ALA A 93 3.12 0.49 -11.22
C ALA A 93 3.40 0.65 -12.72
N ALA A 94 2.94 1.75 -13.35
CA ALA A 94 3.24 2.07 -14.74
C ALA A 94 4.72 2.48 -14.94
N GLY A 95 5.31 3.20 -13.98
CA GLY A 95 6.71 3.60 -13.98
C GLY A 95 7.68 2.42 -13.89
N ALA A 96 7.34 1.41 -13.08
CA ALA A 96 8.16 0.20 -12.93
C ALA A 96 8.32 -0.61 -14.23
N VAL A 97 7.36 -0.53 -15.17
CA VAL A 97 7.46 -1.16 -16.49
C VAL A 97 8.50 -0.48 -17.38
N ARG A 98 8.88 0.78 -17.09
CA ARG A 98 9.77 1.60 -17.93
C ARG A 98 11.25 1.47 -17.60
N GLY A 99 11.64 0.54 -16.73
CA GLY A 99 13.05 0.23 -16.46
C GLY A 99 13.70 1.02 -15.32
N GLU A 100 12.92 1.77 -14.54
CA GLU A 100 13.35 2.20 -13.22
C GLU A 100 13.22 1.00 -12.29
N GLN A 101 14.35 0.33 -12.05
CA GLN A 101 14.53 -0.62 -10.95
C GLN A 101 14.41 0.11 -9.61
N GLU A 102 13.23 0.64 -9.32
CA GLU A 102 12.77 0.79 -7.96
C GLU A 102 11.83 -0.39 -7.70
N THR A 103 12.42 -1.49 -7.23
CA THR A 103 11.69 -2.25 -6.23
C THR A 103 11.22 -1.23 -5.19
N PRO A 104 9.99 -1.29 -4.66
CA PRO A 104 9.49 -0.30 -3.70
C PRO A 104 10.25 -0.30 -2.34
N HIS A 105 11.47 -0.85 -2.30
CA HIS A 105 12.39 -0.84 -1.18
C HIS A 105 13.63 0.02 -1.45
N GLY A 106 13.44 1.19 -2.06
CA GLY A 106 14.33 2.33 -1.82
C GLY A 106 14.18 2.82 -0.37
N LYS A 107 14.82 2.12 0.58
CA LYS A 107 15.12 2.57 1.96
C LYS A 107 14.01 3.29 2.75
N THR A 108 12.74 2.93 2.56
CA THR A 108 11.71 3.24 3.56
C THR A 108 10.90 1.99 3.84
N ASN A 109 11.47 1.10 4.66
CA ASN A 109 10.75 -0.04 5.22
C ASN A 109 9.45 0.47 5.88
N LEU A 110 8.34 -0.26 5.78
CA LEU A 110 7.09 0.08 6.49
C LEU A 110 7.35 0.32 7.99
N LYS A 111 8.33 -0.39 8.55
CA LYS A 111 8.86 -0.15 9.90
C LYS A 111 9.42 1.27 10.10
N GLU A 112 10.10 1.84 9.11
CA GLU A 112 10.67 3.19 9.18
C GLU A 112 9.58 4.27 9.01
N VAL A 113 8.59 4.05 8.15
CA VAL A 113 7.42 4.92 8.04
C VAL A 113 6.66 4.96 9.37
N GLU A 114 6.43 3.78 9.95
CA GLU A 114 5.78 3.62 11.26
C GLU A 114 6.61 4.27 12.38
N ARG A 115 7.93 4.03 12.40
CA ARG A 115 8.87 4.66 13.35
C ARG A 115 8.78 6.17 13.30
N ARG A 116 8.91 6.76 12.11
CA ARG A 116 8.86 8.21 11.89
C ARG A 116 7.53 8.81 12.37
N HIS A 117 6.42 8.13 12.10
CA HIS A 117 5.10 8.58 12.53
C HIS A 117 4.95 8.53 14.06
N ILE A 118 5.35 7.42 14.69
CA ILE A 118 5.33 7.25 16.15
C ILE A 118 6.18 8.33 16.84
N LEU A 119 7.38 8.59 16.33
CA LEU A 119 8.29 9.61 16.87
C LEU A 119 7.75 11.03 16.68
N HIS A 120 7.04 11.31 15.58
CA HIS A 120 6.39 12.59 15.35
C HIS A 120 5.27 12.84 16.39
N VAL A 121 4.37 11.87 16.59
CA VAL A 121 3.26 11.99 17.53
C VAL A 121 3.75 12.08 18.99
N LEU A 122 4.83 11.37 19.34
CA LEU A 122 5.45 11.49 20.65
C LEU A 122 6.02 12.90 20.91
N ARG A 123 6.65 13.52 19.90
CA ARG A 123 7.13 14.91 20.01
C ARG A 123 5.98 15.90 20.19
N GLN A 124 4.90 15.75 19.42
CA GLN A 124 3.69 16.55 19.58
C GLN A 124 3.05 16.38 20.97
N CYS A 125 3.13 15.17 21.52
CA CYS A 125 2.66 14.85 22.86
C CYS A 125 3.66 15.21 23.98
N ARG A 126 4.79 15.85 23.68
CA ARG A 126 5.88 16.16 24.63
C ARG A 126 6.33 14.92 25.43
N GLY A 127 6.39 13.77 24.77
CA GLY A 127 6.78 12.49 25.39
C GLY A 127 5.68 11.79 26.19
N ASN A 128 4.46 12.33 26.25
CA ASN A 128 3.34 11.67 26.93
C ASN A 128 2.86 10.44 26.15
N ARG A 129 3.33 9.26 26.57
CA ARG A 129 3.08 7.96 25.90
C ARG A 129 1.61 7.54 25.91
N VAL A 130 0.84 7.92 26.94
CA VAL A 130 -0.59 7.61 27.01
C VAL A 130 -1.34 8.39 25.94
N LYS A 131 -1.10 9.71 25.88
CA LYS A 131 -1.71 10.60 24.89
C LYS A 131 -1.30 10.23 23.46
N ALA A 132 -0.02 9.88 23.26
CA ALA A 132 0.49 9.43 21.97
C ALA A 132 -0.16 8.12 21.50
N ALA A 133 -0.32 7.14 22.40
CA ALA A 133 -0.99 5.87 22.07
C ALA A 133 -2.46 6.08 21.67
N THR A 134 -3.17 6.96 22.38
CA THR A 134 -4.55 7.35 22.03
C THR A 134 -4.63 8.03 20.66
N LEU A 135 -3.72 8.97 20.36
CA LEU A 135 -3.67 9.65 19.06
C LEU A 135 -3.28 8.72 17.91
N LEU A 136 -2.42 7.74 18.18
CA LEU A 136 -2.02 6.71 17.22
C LEU A 136 -3.07 5.61 17.05
N GLY A 137 -4.14 5.59 17.86
CA GLY A 137 -5.16 4.54 17.82
C GLY A 137 -4.66 3.16 18.25
N ILE A 138 -3.56 3.08 19.02
CA ILE A 138 -2.95 1.82 19.46
C ILE A 138 -2.95 1.68 20.99
N GLY A 139 -2.88 0.43 21.46
CA GLY A 139 -2.72 0.15 22.90
C GLY A 139 -1.36 0.62 23.43
N ARG A 140 -1.31 1.02 24.72
CA ARG A 140 -0.08 1.46 25.41
C ARG A 140 1.04 0.41 25.36
N ASN A 141 0.71 -0.87 25.56
CA ASN A 141 1.67 -1.98 25.46
C ASN A 141 2.21 -2.16 24.03
N THR A 142 1.39 -1.89 23.02
CA THR A 142 1.80 -1.92 21.61
C THR A 142 2.79 -0.80 21.30
N LEU A 143 2.51 0.42 21.77
CA LEU A 143 3.44 1.55 21.64
C LEU A 143 4.78 1.26 22.34
N TRP A 144 4.75 0.71 23.56
CA TRP A 144 5.96 0.35 24.31
C TRP A 144 6.80 -0.70 23.57
N ARG A 145 6.17 -1.75 23.05
CA ARG A 145 6.85 -2.80 22.27
C ARG A 145 7.48 -2.24 20.99
N LYS A 146 6.78 -1.36 20.27
CA LYS A 146 7.30 -0.72 19.04
C LYS A 146 8.49 0.19 19.33
N LEU A 147 8.40 1.01 20.39
CA LEU A 147 9.53 1.86 20.80
C LEU A 147 10.77 1.06 21.18
N ARG A 148 10.61 -0.05 21.91
CA ARG A 148 11.72 -0.93 22.28
C ARG A 148 12.35 -1.60 21.05
N GLN A 149 11.56 -1.98 20.06
CA GLN A 149 12.07 -2.54 18.80
C GLN A 149 12.90 -1.52 18.02
N PHE A 150 12.48 -0.25 17.98
CA PHE A 150 13.24 0.80 17.29
C PHE A 150 14.56 1.14 17.96
N SER A 151 14.64 1.07 19.29
CA SER A 151 15.90 1.29 20.02
C SER A 151 16.91 0.15 19.86
N ILE A 152 16.48 -1.05 19.44
CA ILE A 152 17.37 -2.19 19.22
C ILE A 152 17.88 -2.22 17.77
N THR A 153 17.17 -1.61 16.81
CA THR A 153 17.62 -1.57 15.41
C THR A 153 18.67 -0.48 15.13
N GLU A 154 18.95 0.44 16.06
CA GLU A 154 19.96 1.50 15.85
C GLU A 154 21.41 1.04 16.11
N ASP A 155 21.63 -0.15 16.70
CA ASP A 155 22.95 -0.63 17.14
C ASP A 155 23.44 -1.92 16.43
N ASP A 156 22.75 -2.41 15.39
CA ASP A 156 23.05 -3.72 14.77
C ASP A 156 23.38 -3.65 13.26
N ASP A 157 23.93 -2.53 12.81
CA ASP A 157 24.63 -2.37 11.52
C ASP A 157 26.08 -1.91 11.78
N GLY A 158 26.82 -2.71 12.54
CA GLY A 158 28.26 -2.59 12.78
C GLY A 158 29.03 -3.78 12.23
#